data_AF-A0A8J3DEF1-F1
#
_entry.id   AF-A0A8J3DEF1-F1
#
_cell.length_a   1.000
_cell.length_b   1.000
_cell.length_c   1.000
_cell.angle_alpha   90.00
_cell.angle_beta   90.00
_cell.angle_gamma   90.00
#
_symmetry.space_group_name_H-M   'P 1'
#
loop_
_entity.id
_entity.type
_entity.pdbx_description
1 polymer ?
#
loop_
_entity_poly.entity_id
_entity_poly.type
_entity_poly.pdbx_seq_one_letter_code
_entity_poly.pdbx_strand_id
1 'polypeptide(L)'
;MSKKNVTKAPTKSGPSNKEPTASAQPLAVDEDYLQRMLLKMLSIHSPSGYTDPIIRELCHELDQLGLKYEMTRRGAVRATLPGRAYSPDRAIVAHVDTLGAMVKCLKPNGRLQLVSVGTWSARFAEGARVSVYTDETVYRGTILPLKASGHVYNEEVDTQPGTWDNLELRLDQDSASQEDLEKLGCQIGDFVGVDSQAEFLANGYLNARHLDDKAGVATMLAAAKYLNEHQIELPVECHLLFTISEEVGSGASAILHGDVAELVSIDNGTCAPGQNSQERGATIAMADSTGPFDFHLTHHLLNLCKKNEIAHQRDIFKYYRCDSASALEAGNDIRTALVTFGLDASHGYERTHLDALTAVTRLIIAYAQSPLIYKKQKKVLTSIKDFPEVRVTDVELTQLEQTESTAQVPPPERLAPKAK
;
A
#
# COMPACT_ATOMS: atom_id res chain seq x y z
N MET A 1 -64.07 55.94 19.89
CA MET A 1 -63.44 55.17 18.80
C MET A 1 -61.92 55.20 18.97
N SER A 2 -61.32 54.01 19.08
CA SER A 2 -59.97 53.64 18.63
C SER A 2 -58.73 54.47 19.03
N LYS A 3 -57.90 53.94 19.95
CA LYS A 3 -56.68 53.15 19.62
C LYS A 3 -55.89 52.89 20.91
N LYS A 4 -55.83 51.61 21.35
CA LYS A 4 -54.88 51.13 22.36
C LYS A 4 -53.57 50.80 21.65
N ASN A 5 -52.48 51.50 21.99
CA ASN A 5 -51.12 51.11 21.62
C ASN A 5 -50.64 50.04 22.61
N VAL A 6 -50.44 48.82 22.12
CA VAL A 6 -49.78 47.73 22.84
C VAL A 6 -48.30 47.78 22.47
N THR A 7 -47.46 48.13 23.44
CA THR A 7 -46.00 48.01 23.37
C THR A 7 -45.59 46.54 23.42
N LYS A 8 -45.05 46.01 22.32
CA LYS A 8 -44.40 44.68 22.25
C LYS A 8 -43.02 44.74 22.91
N ALA A 9 -42.78 43.86 23.88
CA ALA A 9 -41.46 43.60 24.45
C ALA A 9 -40.55 42.91 23.40
N PRO A 10 -39.22 43.13 23.44
CA PRO A 10 -38.30 42.48 22.53
C PRO A 10 -38.12 41.01 22.93
N THR A 11 -38.42 40.11 21.99
CA THR A 11 -38.12 38.68 22.09
C THR A 11 -36.61 38.47 22.06
N LYS A 12 -36.05 37.98 23.17
CA LYS A 12 -34.67 37.48 23.24
C LYS A 12 -34.53 36.29 22.29
N SER A 13 -33.81 36.48 21.19
CA SER A 13 -33.29 35.39 20.35
C SER A 13 -32.30 34.58 21.17
N GLY A 14 -32.59 33.30 21.39
CA GLY A 14 -31.65 32.37 22.03
C GLY A 14 -30.35 32.23 21.20
N PRO A 15 -29.24 31.84 21.83
CA PRO A 15 -27.98 31.66 21.12
C PRO A 15 -28.16 30.52 20.11
N SER A 16 -27.91 30.81 18.84
CA SER A 16 -27.79 29.78 17.82
C SER A 16 -26.56 28.93 18.17
N ASN A 17 -26.77 27.68 18.54
CA ASN A 17 -25.71 26.66 18.49
C ASN A 17 -25.36 26.44 17.01
N LYS A 18 -24.52 27.31 16.47
CA LYS A 18 -23.66 26.95 15.35
C LYS A 18 -22.47 26.23 15.98
N GLU A 19 -22.44 24.90 15.81
CA GLU A 19 -21.19 24.17 15.95
C GLU A 19 -20.11 24.91 15.15
N PRO A 20 -18.90 25.10 15.69
CA PRO A 20 -17.81 25.66 14.92
C PRO A 20 -17.55 24.68 13.78
N THR A 21 -17.88 25.09 12.55
CA THR A 21 -17.32 24.47 11.37
C THR A 21 -15.83 24.76 11.44
N ALA A 22 -15.06 23.78 11.92
CA ALA A 22 -13.62 23.80 11.79
C ALA A 22 -13.35 23.96 10.29
N SER A 23 -12.92 25.16 9.89
CA SER A 23 -12.31 25.36 8.59
C SER A 23 -11.15 24.39 8.54
N ALA A 24 -11.28 23.32 7.76
CA ALA A 24 -10.25 22.30 7.65
C ALA A 24 -8.97 23.01 7.23
N GLN A 25 -7.99 23.07 8.15
CA GLN A 25 -6.66 23.49 7.76
C GLN A 25 -6.21 22.53 6.65
N PRO A 26 -5.56 23.03 5.59
CA PRO A 26 -5.01 22.15 4.57
C PRO A 26 -4.12 21.12 5.27
N LEU A 27 -4.31 19.84 4.94
CA LEU A 27 -3.48 18.73 5.42
C LEU A 27 -2.05 18.94 4.89
N ALA A 28 -1.29 19.77 5.59
CA ALA A 28 0.03 20.21 5.18
C ALA A 28 1.03 19.10 5.49
N VAL A 29 1.38 18.32 4.47
CA VAL A 29 2.38 17.27 4.55
C VAL A 29 3.77 17.90 4.61
N ASP A 30 4.63 17.38 5.50
CA ASP A 30 6.05 17.71 5.54
C ASP A 30 6.76 16.99 4.39
N GLU A 31 6.76 17.61 3.21
CA GLU A 31 7.35 17.06 1.99
C GLU A 31 8.87 16.88 2.10
N ASP A 32 9.55 17.72 2.89
CA ASP A 32 10.99 17.61 3.15
C ASP A 32 11.29 16.35 3.97
N TYR A 33 10.48 16.07 5.00
CA TYR A 33 10.57 14.83 5.75
C TYR A 33 10.32 13.61 4.86
N LEU A 34 9.26 13.64 4.05
CA LEU A 34 8.90 12.56 3.13
C LEU A 34 10.08 12.23 2.19
N GLN A 35 10.64 13.25 1.53
CA GLN A 35 11.77 13.08 0.60
C GLN A 35 13.02 12.54 1.30
N ARG A 36 13.39 13.11 2.45
CA ARG A 36 14.55 12.64 3.21
C ARG A 36 14.38 11.19 3.65
N MET A 37 13.19 10.83 4.12
CA MET A 37 12.89 9.48 4.56
C MET A 37 12.96 8.49 3.40
N LEU A 38 12.36 8.84 2.25
CA LEU A 38 12.40 8.03 1.05
C LEU A 38 13.83 7.78 0.57
N LEU A 39 14.64 8.84 0.44
CA LEU A 39 16.05 8.72 0.05
C LEU A 39 16.86 7.87 1.04
N LYS A 40 16.61 8.01 2.34
CA LYS A 40 17.25 7.21 3.38
C LYS A 40 16.91 5.73 3.22
N MET A 41 15.63 5.39 3.09
CA MET A 41 15.18 4.01 2.91
C MET A 41 15.69 3.42 1.59
N LEU A 42 15.69 4.18 0.49
CA LEU A 42 16.22 3.75 -0.81
C LEU A 42 17.72 3.43 -0.77
N SER A 43 18.48 4.05 0.14
CA SER A 43 19.92 3.79 0.29
C SER A 43 20.25 2.48 1.00
N ILE A 44 19.26 1.83 1.64
CA ILE A 44 19.44 0.60 2.41
C ILE A 44 18.95 -0.58 1.60
N HIS A 45 19.82 -1.54 1.27
CA HIS A 45 19.36 -2.79 0.63
C HIS A 45 18.48 -3.58 1.59
N SER A 46 17.36 -4.07 1.08
CA SER A 46 16.40 -4.86 1.85
C SER A 46 15.73 -5.96 1.02
N PRO A 47 16.49 -6.77 0.24
CA PRO A 47 15.86 -7.84 -0.53
C PRO A 47 15.10 -8.78 0.40
N SER A 48 13.95 -9.31 -0.03
CA SER A 48 13.11 -10.17 0.82
C SER A 48 13.92 -11.31 1.46
N GLY A 49 13.90 -11.39 2.79
CA GLY A 49 14.72 -12.33 3.58
C GLY A 49 16.01 -11.73 4.15
N TYR A 50 16.41 -10.53 3.74
CA TYR A 50 17.52 -9.76 4.31
C TYR A 50 17.06 -8.31 4.60
N THR A 51 16.17 -8.15 5.57
CA THR A 51 15.53 -6.85 5.89
C THR A 51 16.00 -6.24 7.21
N ASP A 52 16.85 -6.93 7.97
CA ASP A 52 17.33 -6.46 9.29
C ASP A 52 17.87 -5.02 9.28
N PRO A 53 18.71 -4.59 8.31
CA PRO A 53 19.24 -3.22 8.30
C PRO A 53 18.14 -2.16 8.16
N ILE A 54 17.17 -2.38 7.26
CA ILE A 54 16.07 -1.42 7.05
C ILE A 54 15.09 -1.42 8.21
N ILE A 55 14.85 -2.58 8.85
CA ILE A 55 13.99 -2.67 10.02
C ILE A 55 14.61 -1.93 11.22
N ARG A 56 15.94 -2.00 11.41
CA ARG A 56 16.62 -1.22 12.45
C ARG A 56 16.48 0.27 12.23
N GLU A 57 16.62 0.71 10.99
CA GLU A 57 16.44 2.11 10.63
C GLU A 57 14.99 2.57 10.81
N LEU A 58 14.02 1.77 10.36
CA LEU A 58 12.60 2.02 10.59
C LEU A 58 12.27 2.14 12.08
N CYS A 59 12.73 1.20 12.91
CA CYS A 59 12.53 1.24 14.36
C CYS A 59 13.11 2.52 14.97
N HIS A 60 14.33 2.90 14.55
CA HIS A 60 14.96 4.13 15.00
C HIS A 60 14.14 5.37 14.64
N GLU A 61 13.57 5.40 13.44
CA GLU A 61 12.69 6.49 13.02
C GLU A 61 11.39 6.52 13.83
N LEU A 62 10.76 5.36 14.09
CA LEU A 62 9.58 5.27 14.93
C LEU A 62 9.85 5.76 16.36
N ASP A 63 11.03 5.47 16.92
CA ASP A 63 11.48 6.01 18.21
C ASP A 63 11.60 7.54 18.17
N GLN A 64 12.17 8.11 17.11
CA GLN A 64 12.27 9.56 16.93
C GLN A 64 10.91 10.23 16.82
N LEU A 65 9.94 9.56 16.18
CA LEU A 65 8.55 9.99 16.14
C LEU A 65 7.80 9.74 17.46
N GLY A 66 8.41 9.07 18.45
CA GLY A 66 7.77 8.75 19.73
C GLY A 66 6.62 7.74 19.62
N LEU A 67 6.62 6.91 18.58
CA LEU A 67 5.60 5.91 18.32
C LEU A 67 5.96 4.59 18.98
N LYS A 68 5.02 4.00 19.72
CA LYS A 68 5.19 2.65 20.24
C LYS A 68 5.03 1.64 19.12
N TYR A 69 5.89 0.64 19.10
CA TYR A 69 5.82 -0.45 18.14
C TYR A 69 6.17 -1.79 18.78
N GLU A 70 5.73 -2.85 18.11
CA GLU A 70 6.09 -4.24 18.37
C GLU A 70 6.54 -4.90 17.06
N MET A 71 7.15 -6.08 17.15
CA MET A 71 7.66 -6.79 15.97
C MET A 71 7.45 -8.30 16.06
N THR A 72 7.28 -8.92 14.90
CA THR A 72 7.27 -10.38 14.77
C THR A 72 8.69 -10.96 14.88
N ARG A 73 8.78 -12.29 15.05
CA ARG A 73 10.08 -13.00 15.04
C ARG A 73 10.91 -12.78 13.78
N ARG A 74 10.26 -12.54 12.64
CA ARG A 74 10.93 -12.30 11.35
C ARG A 74 11.28 -10.82 11.13
N GLY A 75 10.79 -9.91 11.96
CA GLY A 75 11.10 -8.48 11.87
C GLY A 75 10.02 -7.60 11.22
N ALA A 76 8.85 -8.12 10.83
CA ALA A 76 7.71 -7.24 10.46
C ALA A 76 7.29 -6.41 11.68
N VAL A 77 7.03 -5.12 11.49
CA VAL A 77 6.79 -4.13 12.56
C VAL A 77 5.35 -3.65 12.56
N ARG A 78 4.76 -3.50 13.74
CA ARG A 78 3.46 -2.85 13.97
C ARG A 78 3.68 -1.66 14.89
N ALA A 79 3.53 -0.45 14.36
CA ALA A 79 3.48 0.77 15.16
C ALA A 79 2.02 1.16 15.43
N THR A 80 1.75 1.78 16.58
CA THR A 80 0.38 2.11 17.01
C THR A 80 0.20 3.61 17.18
N LEU A 81 -0.77 4.17 16.45
CA LEU A 81 -1.30 5.51 16.67
C LEU A 81 -2.53 5.42 17.58
N PRO A 82 -2.52 6.09 18.74
CA PRO A 82 -3.58 5.93 19.74
C PRO A 82 -4.91 6.52 19.24
N GLY A 83 -6.01 5.87 19.63
CA GLY A 83 -7.36 6.34 19.37
C GLY A 83 -8.28 6.26 20.59
N ARG A 84 -9.47 6.85 20.50
CA ARG A 84 -10.48 6.83 21.58
C ARG A 84 -11.07 5.45 21.84
N ALA A 85 -11.07 4.58 20.84
CA ALA A 85 -11.55 3.21 20.93
C ALA A 85 -10.44 2.25 20.46
N TYR A 86 -10.34 1.11 21.14
CA TYR A 86 -9.28 0.12 21.01
C TYR A 86 -9.79 -1.23 20.48
N SER A 87 -11.04 -1.26 20.00
CA SER A 87 -11.64 -2.40 19.29
C SER A 87 -13.06 -2.04 18.79
N PRO A 88 -13.40 -2.38 17.54
CA PRO A 88 -12.46 -2.80 16.51
C PRO A 88 -11.54 -1.66 16.07
N ASP A 89 -10.33 -2.02 15.66
CA ASP A 89 -9.25 -1.13 15.22
C ASP A 89 -9.18 -1.09 13.69
N ARG A 90 -8.24 -0.30 13.16
CA ARG A 90 -7.86 -0.32 11.74
C ARG A 90 -6.37 -0.50 11.55
N ALA A 91 -5.97 -0.96 10.37
CA ALA A 91 -4.59 -1.06 9.98
C ALA A 91 -4.33 -0.41 8.62
N ILE A 92 -3.11 0.08 8.45
CA ILE A 92 -2.55 0.58 7.20
C ILE A 92 -1.25 -0.17 7.01
N VAL A 93 -1.01 -0.71 5.81
CA VAL A 93 0.16 -1.56 5.55
C VAL A 93 0.93 -1.07 4.33
N ALA A 94 2.26 -1.13 4.43
CA ALA A 94 3.23 -0.91 3.37
C ALA A 94 4.39 -1.91 3.56
N HIS A 95 5.16 -2.21 2.52
CA HIS A 95 6.26 -3.17 2.62
C HIS A 95 7.64 -2.52 2.53
N VAL A 96 8.58 -3.02 3.35
CA VAL A 96 9.97 -2.52 3.38
C VAL A 96 10.92 -3.40 2.58
N ASP A 97 10.52 -4.64 2.27
CA ASP A 97 11.35 -5.52 1.46
C ASP A 97 11.33 -5.09 0.01
N THR A 98 12.37 -5.48 -0.70
CA THR A 98 12.57 -5.16 -2.12
C THR A 98 12.86 -6.42 -2.91
N LEU A 99 12.80 -6.27 -4.22
CA LEU A 99 13.48 -7.15 -5.16
C LEU A 99 14.99 -7.20 -4.89
N GLY A 100 15.61 -8.29 -5.31
CA GLY A 100 17.06 -8.46 -5.32
C GLY A 100 17.49 -9.72 -6.04
N ALA A 101 18.65 -10.25 -5.68
CA ALA A 101 19.11 -11.54 -6.16
C ALA A 101 19.84 -12.32 -5.08
N MET A 102 20.11 -13.59 -5.35
CA MET A 102 20.87 -14.48 -4.49
C MET A 102 21.86 -15.29 -5.32
N VAL A 103 23.05 -15.54 -4.76
CA VAL A 103 24.06 -16.37 -5.41
C VAL A 103 23.57 -17.82 -5.50
N LYS A 104 23.52 -18.35 -6.73
CA LYS A 104 23.12 -19.74 -7.02
C LYS A 104 24.33 -20.65 -7.22
N CYS A 105 25.41 -20.13 -7.78
CA CYS A 105 26.59 -20.91 -8.15
C CYS A 105 27.83 -20.02 -8.25
N LEU A 106 28.97 -20.53 -7.77
CA LEU A 106 30.29 -19.96 -8.02
C LEU A 106 30.83 -20.55 -9.33
N LYS A 107 30.99 -19.72 -10.36
CA LYS A 107 31.36 -20.20 -11.69
C LYS A 107 32.88 -20.40 -11.82
N PRO A 108 33.35 -21.34 -12.65
CA PRO A 108 34.78 -21.58 -12.88
C PRO A 108 35.55 -20.36 -13.43
N ASN A 109 34.86 -19.37 -13.98
CA ASN A 109 35.45 -18.13 -14.52
C ASN A 109 35.57 -17.00 -13.47
N GLY A 110 35.39 -17.31 -12.18
CA GLY A 110 35.50 -16.32 -11.10
C GLY A 110 34.30 -15.38 -10.97
N ARG A 111 33.13 -15.77 -11.52
CA ARG A 111 31.89 -14.98 -11.47
C ARG A 111 30.77 -15.71 -10.75
N LEU A 112 29.75 -14.98 -10.33
CA LEU A 112 28.63 -15.51 -9.58
C LEU A 112 27.42 -15.69 -10.50
N GLN A 113 26.80 -16.87 -10.53
CA GLN A 113 25.47 -17.06 -11.12
C GLN A 113 24.43 -16.60 -10.12
N LEU A 114 23.38 -15.92 -10.60
CA LEU A 114 22.32 -15.36 -9.76
C LEU A 114 20.96 -16.04 -10.00
N VAL A 115 20.11 -15.99 -8.99
CA VAL A 115 18.64 -16.16 -9.10
C VAL A 115 17.96 -14.94 -8.51
N SER A 116 16.77 -14.58 -9.01
CA SER A 116 16.01 -13.46 -8.46
C SER A 116 15.49 -13.76 -7.05
N VAL A 117 15.49 -12.72 -6.21
CA VAL A 117 14.64 -12.60 -5.03
C VAL A 117 13.48 -11.69 -5.42
N GLY A 118 12.26 -12.15 -5.18
CA GLY A 118 11.04 -11.53 -5.73
C GLY A 118 10.85 -11.82 -7.23
N THR A 119 9.81 -11.23 -7.82
CA THR A 119 9.40 -11.51 -9.21
C THR A 119 9.72 -10.35 -10.13
N TRP A 120 10.89 -10.37 -10.78
CA TRP A 120 11.30 -9.28 -11.67
C TRP A 120 12.13 -9.73 -12.86
N SER A 121 12.16 -8.90 -13.91
CA SER A 121 12.82 -9.24 -15.16
C SER A 121 14.33 -9.07 -15.07
N ALA A 122 15.08 -10.08 -15.52
CA ALA A 122 16.52 -10.01 -15.71
C ALA A 122 16.96 -8.83 -16.60
N ARG A 123 16.11 -8.36 -17.51
CA ARG A 123 16.38 -7.16 -18.33
C ARG A 123 16.65 -5.92 -17.48
N PHE A 124 15.99 -5.81 -16.34
CA PHE A 124 16.23 -4.74 -15.41
C PHE A 124 17.37 -5.07 -14.45
N ALA A 125 17.85 -6.30 -14.33
CA ALA A 125 19.03 -6.59 -13.52
C ALA A 125 20.33 -6.23 -14.25
N GLU A 126 20.31 -6.27 -15.58
CA GLU A 126 21.47 -6.06 -16.43
C GLU A 126 22.10 -4.66 -16.23
N GLY A 127 23.43 -4.63 -16.06
CA GLY A 127 24.20 -3.40 -15.84
C GLY A 127 24.08 -2.83 -14.43
N ALA A 128 23.23 -3.40 -13.57
CA ALA A 128 23.01 -2.88 -12.23
C ALA A 128 24.25 -3.04 -11.34
N ARG A 129 24.49 -2.00 -10.52
CA ARG A 129 25.50 -2.01 -9.47
C ARG A 129 24.91 -2.62 -8.20
N VAL A 130 25.70 -3.46 -7.53
CA VAL A 130 25.20 -4.27 -6.43
C VAL A 130 26.20 -4.38 -5.29
N SER A 131 25.67 -4.71 -4.12
CA SER A 131 26.44 -5.22 -2.98
C SER A 131 26.12 -6.70 -2.76
N VAL A 132 27.16 -7.52 -2.60
CA VAL A 132 27.07 -8.94 -2.24
C VAL A 132 27.41 -9.08 -0.77
N TYR A 133 26.47 -9.62 -0.01
CA TYR A 133 26.59 -9.82 1.43
C TYR A 133 27.04 -11.27 1.68
N THR A 134 28.34 -11.43 1.94
CA THR A 134 28.92 -12.69 2.41
C THR A 134 28.83 -12.75 3.94
N ASP A 135 29.23 -13.87 4.54
CA ASP A 135 29.26 -14.03 6.00
C ASP A 135 30.18 -13.02 6.72
N GLU A 136 31.30 -12.64 6.10
CA GLU A 136 32.35 -11.83 6.74
C GLU A 136 32.43 -10.39 6.22
N THR A 137 32.04 -10.16 4.96
CA THR A 137 32.26 -8.87 4.29
C THR A 137 31.22 -8.59 3.21
N VAL A 138 31.21 -7.34 2.74
CA VAL A 138 30.35 -6.88 1.65
C VAL A 138 31.20 -6.48 0.47
N TYR A 139 31.00 -7.13 -0.67
CA TYR A 139 31.70 -6.81 -1.91
C TYR A 139 30.81 -6.02 -2.86
N ARG A 140 31.45 -5.18 -3.69
CA ARG A 140 30.79 -4.47 -4.79
C ARG A 140 30.93 -5.26 -6.08
N GLY A 141 29.96 -5.11 -6.97
CA GLY A 141 30.00 -5.75 -8.28
C GLY A 141 28.98 -5.20 -9.27
N THR A 142 29.00 -5.78 -10.47
CA THR A 142 28.08 -5.45 -11.56
C THR A 142 27.45 -6.72 -12.13
N ILE A 143 26.11 -6.72 -12.24
CA ILE A 143 25.39 -7.75 -12.99
C ILE A 143 25.57 -7.48 -14.49
N LEU A 144 26.03 -8.48 -15.23
CA LEU A 144 26.35 -8.36 -16.66
C LEU A 144 25.68 -9.48 -17.46
N PRO A 145 25.34 -9.22 -18.73
CA PRO A 145 24.98 -10.30 -19.63
C PRO A 145 26.24 -11.14 -19.93
N LEU A 146 26.06 -12.41 -20.28
CA LEU A 146 27.19 -13.26 -20.68
C LEU A 146 27.90 -12.71 -21.93
N LYS A 147 27.16 -12.00 -22.80
CA LYS A 147 27.69 -11.34 -24.01
C LYS A 147 27.69 -9.82 -23.85
N ALA A 148 28.59 -9.30 -23.02
CA ALA A 148 28.61 -7.88 -22.65
C ALA A 148 29.42 -6.94 -23.58
N SER A 149 29.91 -7.40 -24.74
CA SER A 149 30.76 -6.58 -25.61
C SER A 149 30.56 -6.88 -27.10
N GLY A 150 30.11 -5.88 -27.85
CA GLY A 150 30.00 -5.95 -29.31
C GLY A 150 31.34 -6.11 -30.03
N HIS A 151 32.46 -5.71 -29.41
CA HIS A 151 33.79 -5.95 -29.97
C HIS A 151 34.21 -7.43 -29.94
N VAL A 152 33.59 -8.23 -29.07
CA VAL A 152 33.87 -9.67 -28.94
C VAL A 152 32.79 -10.50 -29.62
N TYR A 153 31.52 -10.09 -29.44
CA TYR A 153 30.35 -10.88 -29.81
C TYR A 153 29.53 -10.29 -30.97
N ASN A 154 29.89 -9.11 -31.50
CA ASN A 154 29.18 -8.43 -32.59
C ASN A 154 27.65 -8.39 -32.34
N GLU A 155 26.83 -8.78 -33.32
CA GLU A 155 25.35 -8.81 -33.25
C GLU A 155 24.78 -9.84 -32.25
N GLU A 156 25.61 -10.73 -31.70
CA GLU A 156 25.14 -11.69 -30.71
C GLU A 156 24.77 -11.05 -29.36
N VAL A 157 25.22 -9.80 -29.10
CA VAL A 157 24.83 -9.04 -27.92
C VAL A 157 23.35 -8.66 -27.97
N ASP A 158 22.84 -8.31 -29.16
CA ASP A 158 21.47 -7.83 -29.36
C ASP A 158 20.44 -8.98 -29.39
N THR A 159 20.91 -10.20 -29.67
CA THR A 159 20.07 -11.40 -29.81
C THR A 159 20.07 -12.29 -28.57
N GLN A 160 20.94 -12.04 -27.59
CA GLN A 160 20.94 -12.78 -26.33
C GLN A 160 19.64 -12.51 -25.55
N PRO A 161 18.86 -13.55 -25.18
CA PRO A 161 17.67 -13.35 -24.38
C PRO A 161 18.01 -12.76 -23.00
N GLY A 162 17.34 -11.68 -22.59
CA GLY A 162 17.44 -11.12 -21.25
C GLY A 162 16.74 -12.00 -20.21
N THR A 163 17.41 -13.09 -19.82
CA THR A 163 16.96 -14.08 -18.83
C THR A 163 18.02 -14.24 -17.75
N TRP A 164 17.61 -14.71 -16.56
CA TRP A 164 18.52 -14.93 -15.43
C TRP A 164 19.65 -15.91 -15.74
N ASP A 165 19.42 -16.89 -16.62
CA ASP A 165 20.45 -17.83 -17.07
C ASP A 165 21.52 -17.18 -17.96
N ASN A 166 21.22 -16.02 -18.56
CA ASN A 166 22.14 -15.25 -19.38
C ASN A 166 22.77 -14.06 -18.64
N LEU A 167 22.61 -14.00 -17.32
CA LEU A 167 23.28 -13.03 -16.47
C LEU A 167 24.32 -13.68 -15.56
N GLU A 168 25.35 -12.91 -15.22
CA GLU A 168 26.32 -13.26 -14.19
C GLU A 168 26.78 -11.99 -13.48
N LEU A 169 27.19 -12.14 -12.23
CA LEU A 169 27.73 -11.06 -11.42
C LEU A 169 29.25 -11.12 -11.39
N ARG A 170 29.87 -10.03 -11.81
CA ARG A 170 31.31 -9.79 -11.67
C ARG A 170 31.56 -8.95 -10.43
N LEU A 171 32.32 -9.48 -9.48
CA LEU A 171 32.81 -8.72 -8.33
C LEU A 171 33.90 -7.74 -8.76
N ASP A 172 34.00 -6.62 -8.07
CA ASP A 172 35.11 -5.67 -8.19
C ASP A 172 36.30 -6.15 -7.34
N GLN A 173 36.72 -7.39 -7.57
CA GLN A 173 37.81 -8.08 -6.87
C GLN A 173 38.60 -8.92 -7.89
N ASP A 174 39.84 -9.24 -7.54
CA ASP A 174 40.67 -10.16 -8.32
C ASP A 174 40.14 -11.58 -8.15
N SER A 175 39.27 -12.00 -9.06
CA SER A 175 38.67 -13.33 -9.11
C SER A 175 38.62 -13.82 -10.54
N ALA A 176 39.44 -14.83 -10.85
CA ALA A 176 39.50 -15.44 -12.18
C ALA A 176 39.06 -16.91 -12.17
N SER A 177 38.81 -17.46 -10.98
CA SER A 177 38.45 -18.86 -10.76
C SER A 177 37.43 -19.03 -9.64
N GLN A 178 36.83 -20.22 -9.58
CA GLN A 178 35.97 -20.58 -8.45
C GLN A 178 36.73 -20.56 -7.12
N GLU A 179 38.00 -20.99 -7.10
CA GLU A 179 38.84 -20.99 -5.90
C GLU A 179 39.07 -19.56 -5.36
N ASP A 180 39.17 -18.56 -6.25
CA ASP A 180 39.31 -17.16 -5.82
C ASP A 180 38.02 -16.65 -5.14
N LEU A 181 36.85 -17.02 -5.66
CA LEU A 181 35.56 -16.71 -5.02
C LEU A 181 35.44 -17.36 -3.64
N GLU A 182 35.86 -18.62 -3.51
CA GLU A 182 35.88 -19.34 -2.24
C GLU A 182 36.84 -18.66 -1.23
N LYS A 183 38.02 -18.21 -1.68
CA LYS A 183 38.96 -17.43 -0.85
C LYS A 183 38.40 -16.07 -0.42
N LEU A 184 37.58 -15.44 -1.26
CA LEU A 184 36.86 -14.22 -0.92
C LEU A 184 35.72 -14.46 0.08
N GLY A 185 35.39 -15.73 0.36
CA GLY A 185 34.31 -16.11 1.27
C GLY A 185 32.92 -16.11 0.64
N CYS A 186 32.82 -16.04 -0.70
CA CYS A 186 31.54 -16.11 -1.37
C CYS A 186 30.91 -17.50 -1.23
N GLN A 187 29.60 -17.56 -1.00
CA GLN A 187 28.84 -18.78 -0.84
C GLN A 187 27.58 -18.80 -1.70
N ILE A 188 27.08 -20.00 -1.98
CA ILE A 188 25.72 -20.17 -2.49
C ILE A 188 24.76 -19.74 -1.38
N GLY A 189 23.84 -18.84 -1.69
CA GLY A 189 22.91 -18.26 -0.73
C GLY A 189 23.23 -16.81 -0.34
N ASP A 190 24.41 -16.29 -0.70
CA ASP A 190 24.76 -14.88 -0.44
C ASP A 190 23.73 -13.94 -1.07
N PHE A 191 23.23 -12.99 -0.29
CA PHE A 191 22.27 -12.00 -0.75
C PHE A 191 22.96 -10.96 -1.62
N VAL A 192 22.27 -10.52 -2.66
CA VAL A 192 22.70 -9.47 -3.57
C VAL A 192 21.67 -8.34 -3.54
N GLY A 193 22.05 -7.23 -2.92
CA GLY A 193 21.29 -6.00 -2.91
C GLY A 193 21.61 -5.14 -4.12
N VAL A 194 20.58 -4.67 -4.83
CA VAL A 194 20.72 -3.83 -6.02
C VAL A 194 20.64 -2.37 -5.62
N ASP A 195 21.58 -1.55 -6.11
CA ASP A 195 21.59 -0.12 -5.83
C ASP A 195 20.33 0.55 -6.41
N SER A 196 19.66 1.36 -5.60
CA SER A 196 18.46 2.10 -6.03
C SER A 196 18.74 3.22 -7.01
N GLN A 197 19.94 3.81 -7.00
CA GLN A 197 20.35 4.95 -7.84
C GLN A 197 19.33 6.10 -7.80
N ALA A 198 18.86 6.45 -6.59
CA ALA A 198 17.81 7.43 -6.40
C ALA A 198 18.22 8.85 -6.83
N GLU A 199 17.40 9.46 -7.67
CA GLU A 199 17.56 10.83 -8.19
C GLU A 199 16.26 11.61 -8.02
N PHE A 200 16.29 12.59 -7.11
CA PHE A 200 15.20 13.55 -6.94
C PHE A 200 15.44 14.79 -7.80
N LEU A 201 14.47 15.15 -8.62
CA LEU A 201 14.54 16.28 -9.54
C LEU A 201 13.80 17.49 -8.99
N ALA A 202 14.30 18.69 -9.32
CA ALA A 202 13.72 19.95 -8.85
C ALA A 202 12.24 20.17 -9.29
N ASN A 203 11.77 19.44 -10.29
CA ASN A 203 10.40 19.49 -10.77
C ASN A 203 9.47 18.49 -10.06
N GLY A 204 9.93 17.80 -9.02
CA GLY A 204 9.13 16.90 -8.18
C GLY A 204 9.14 15.43 -8.61
N TYR A 205 9.80 15.08 -9.72
CA TYR A 205 9.99 13.69 -10.11
C TYR A 205 11.09 13.01 -9.30
N LEU A 206 10.89 11.73 -9.02
CA LEU A 206 11.89 10.86 -8.40
C LEU A 206 12.06 9.63 -9.27
N ASN A 207 13.31 9.34 -9.64
CA ASN A 207 13.68 8.11 -10.33
C ASN A 207 14.52 7.24 -9.40
N ALA A 208 14.18 5.98 -9.25
CA ALA A 208 14.96 5.02 -8.47
C ALA A 208 14.49 3.60 -8.78
N ARG A 209 15.25 2.59 -8.38
CA ARG A 209 14.67 1.27 -8.11
C ARG A 209 14.12 1.23 -6.69
N HIS A 210 13.19 0.33 -6.45
CA HIS A 210 12.65 0.04 -5.11
C HIS A 210 11.86 1.21 -4.52
N LEU A 211 11.29 2.07 -5.39
CA LEU A 211 10.18 2.92 -4.99
C LEU A 211 9.00 2.06 -4.55
N ASP A 212 8.83 0.91 -5.21
CA ASP A 212 8.06 -0.23 -4.71
C ASP A 212 8.78 -0.92 -3.54
N ASP A 213 8.30 -0.85 -2.28
CA ASP A 213 7.27 0.06 -1.74
C ASP A 213 7.86 1.04 -0.71
N LYS A 214 9.15 1.36 -0.85
CA LYS A 214 9.79 2.35 0.04
C LYS A 214 9.11 3.73 -0.03
N ALA A 215 8.48 4.05 -1.15
CA ALA A 215 7.69 5.27 -1.30
C ALA A 215 6.37 5.22 -0.51
N GLY A 216 5.71 4.06 -0.41
CA GLY A 216 4.58 3.84 0.48
C GLY A 216 4.97 3.91 1.96
N VAL A 217 6.10 3.31 2.32
CA VAL A 217 6.69 3.40 3.67
C VAL A 217 6.97 4.86 4.06
N ALA A 218 7.63 5.63 3.20
CA ALA A 218 7.91 7.04 3.45
C ALA A 218 6.63 7.89 3.59
N THR A 219 5.63 7.62 2.75
CA THR A 219 4.29 8.23 2.82
C THR A 219 3.61 7.93 4.16
N MET A 220 3.66 6.67 4.60
CA MET A 220 3.07 6.24 5.87
C MET A 220 3.75 6.89 7.07
N LEU A 221 5.08 7.00 7.07
CA LEU A 221 5.84 7.70 8.10
C LEU A 221 5.55 9.20 8.12
N ALA A 222 5.43 9.85 6.95
CA ALA A 222 5.06 11.26 6.86
C ALA A 222 3.65 11.53 7.42
N ALA A 223 2.70 10.63 7.15
CA ALA A 223 1.36 10.70 7.75
C ALA A 223 1.42 10.53 9.27
N ALA A 224 2.20 9.56 9.76
CA ALA A 224 2.37 9.30 11.19
C ALA A 224 2.99 10.51 11.91
N LYS A 225 4.02 11.12 11.31
CA LYS A 225 4.64 12.35 11.80
C LYS A 225 3.61 13.47 11.94
N TYR A 226 2.83 13.73 10.89
CA TYR A 226 1.80 14.77 10.92
C TYR A 226 0.80 14.53 12.06
N LEU A 227 0.27 13.31 12.17
CA LEU A 227 -0.72 12.95 13.19
C LEU A 227 -0.17 13.11 14.62
N ASN A 228 1.09 12.72 14.84
CA ASN A 228 1.73 12.76 16.14
C ASN A 228 2.14 14.18 16.57
N GLU A 229 2.77 14.96 15.68
CA GLU A 229 3.20 16.34 15.99
C GLU A 229 2.02 17.27 16.29
N HIS A 230 0.88 17.04 15.63
CA HIS A 230 -0.36 17.79 15.86
C HIS A 230 -1.23 17.18 16.96
N GLN A 231 -0.77 16.10 17.61
CA GLN A 231 -1.48 15.42 18.70
C GLN A 231 -2.94 15.08 18.35
N ILE A 232 -3.16 14.60 17.13
CA ILE A 232 -4.51 14.36 16.61
C ILE A 232 -5.10 13.12 17.28
N GLU A 233 -6.20 13.30 18.00
CA GLU A 233 -6.94 12.20 18.64
C GLU A 233 -7.74 11.41 17.58
N LEU A 234 -7.35 10.16 17.33
CA LEU A 234 -8.03 9.32 16.35
C LEU A 234 -9.36 8.75 16.89
N PRO A 235 -10.38 8.55 16.04
CA PRO A 235 -11.64 7.91 16.46
C PRO A 235 -11.49 6.47 16.95
N VAL A 236 -10.55 5.72 16.36
CA VAL A 236 -10.19 4.35 16.70
C VAL A 236 -8.67 4.22 16.62
N GLU A 237 -8.10 3.24 17.31
CA GLU A 237 -6.69 2.92 17.19
C GLU A 237 -6.33 2.53 15.75
N CYS A 238 -5.18 3.01 15.28
CA CYS A 238 -4.70 2.79 13.92
C CYS A 238 -3.29 2.21 13.96
N HIS A 239 -3.14 1.04 13.36
CA HIS A 239 -1.87 0.34 13.29
C HIS A 239 -1.19 0.57 11.95
N LEU A 240 0.08 0.98 12.00
CA LEU A 240 0.95 1.06 10.83
C LEU A 240 1.76 -0.22 10.76
N LEU A 241 1.54 -1.01 9.74
CA LEU A 241 2.16 -2.31 9.54
C LEU A 241 3.25 -2.17 8.47
N PHE A 242 4.45 -2.61 8.80
CA PHE A 242 5.59 -2.62 7.89
C PHE A 242 5.99 -4.08 7.65
N THR A 243 5.66 -4.60 6.46
CA THR A 243 5.87 -5.99 6.07
C THR A 243 7.24 -6.18 5.41
N ILE A 244 7.72 -7.42 5.34
CA ILE A 244 9.12 -7.76 4.99
C ILE A 244 9.23 -8.87 3.93
N SER A 245 8.11 -9.21 3.30
CA SER A 245 8.03 -10.38 2.42
C SER A 245 6.84 -10.29 1.46
N GLU A 246 6.47 -9.07 1.06
CA GLU A 246 5.38 -8.86 0.10
C GLU A 246 5.79 -9.45 -1.26
N GLU A 247 7.01 -9.14 -1.71
CA GLU A 247 7.56 -9.52 -3.03
C GLU A 247 7.69 -11.03 -3.25
N VAL A 248 7.60 -11.81 -2.18
CA VAL A 248 7.60 -13.29 -2.16
C VAL A 248 6.27 -13.89 -1.70
N GLY A 249 5.25 -13.04 -1.50
CA GLY A 249 3.85 -13.40 -1.36
C GLY A 249 3.30 -13.52 0.07
N SER A 250 4.15 -13.45 1.12
CA SER A 250 3.69 -13.68 2.49
C SER A 250 3.24 -12.43 3.24
N GLY A 251 3.76 -11.26 2.87
CA GLY A 251 3.20 -9.96 3.23
C GLY A 251 2.72 -9.79 4.69
N ALA A 252 1.49 -9.29 4.84
CA ALA A 252 0.81 -8.97 6.09
C ALA A 252 0.31 -10.19 6.89
N SER A 253 0.42 -11.41 6.36
CA SER A 253 -0.14 -12.65 6.94
C SER A 253 0.14 -12.87 8.42
N ALA A 254 1.33 -12.47 8.90
CA ALA A 254 1.78 -12.72 10.28
C ALA A 254 1.71 -11.50 11.20
N ILE A 255 1.76 -10.28 10.65
CA ILE A 255 1.83 -9.04 11.46
C ILE A 255 0.44 -8.50 11.79
N LEU A 256 -0.54 -8.73 10.90
CA LEU A 256 -1.92 -8.35 11.14
C LEU A 256 -2.54 -9.30 12.18
N HIS A 257 -2.88 -8.77 13.35
CA HIS A 257 -3.49 -9.53 14.43
C HIS A 257 -4.36 -8.65 15.34
N GLY A 258 -5.19 -9.28 16.16
CA GLY A 258 -6.17 -8.58 17.00
C GLY A 258 -7.48 -8.31 16.26
N ASP A 259 -8.30 -7.41 16.80
CA ASP A 259 -9.62 -7.10 16.27
C ASP A 259 -9.56 -5.91 15.30
N VAL A 260 -8.95 -6.12 14.13
CA VAL A 260 -8.88 -5.12 13.06
C VAL A 260 -10.08 -5.31 12.13
N ALA A 261 -10.88 -4.27 11.90
CA ALA A 261 -12.01 -4.34 10.98
C ALA A 261 -11.69 -3.91 9.54
N GLU A 262 -10.72 -3.02 9.38
CA GLU A 262 -10.35 -2.41 8.11
C GLU A 262 -8.84 -2.43 7.91
N LEU A 263 -8.40 -2.83 6.73
CA LEU A 263 -7.01 -2.79 6.29
C LEU A 263 -6.91 -1.99 4.98
N VAL A 264 -6.07 -0.96 4.97
CA VAL A 264 -5.73 -0.22 3.75
C VAL A 264 -4.28 -0.49 3.40
N SER A 265 -4.02 -1.14 2.28
CA SER A 265 -2.68 -1.26 1.70
C SER A 265 -2.31 0.04 1.01
N ILE A 266 -1.07 0.50 1.23
CA ILE A 266 -0.38 1.48 0.40
C ILE A 266 0.58 0.69 -0.47
N ASP A 267 0.59 0.97 -1.76
CA ASP A 267 1.46 0.27 -2.70
C ASP A 267 1.61 1.05 -4.01
N ASN A 268 2.27 0.50 -5.02
CA ASN A 268 2.48 1.15 -6.31
C ASN A 268 1.32 0.98 -7.31
N GLY A 269 1.05 2.05 -8.06
CA GLY A 269 -0.01 2.13 -9.07
C GLY A 269 0.60 2.20 -10.45
N THR A 270 0.83 1.04 -11.05
CA THR A 270 1.55 0.96 -12.33
C THR A 270 0.91 1.80 -13.44
N CYS A 271 1.69 2.74 -13.98
CA CYS A 271 1.30 3.58 -15.10
C CYS A 271 1.68 2.87 -16.41
N ALA A 272 0.68 2.48 -17.20
CA ALA A 272 0.89 1.81 -18.49
C ALA A 272 -0.31 2.03 -19.41
N PRO A 273 -0.16 1.83 -20.74
CA PRO A 273 -1.29 1.89 -21.66
C PRO A 273 -2.43 0.97 -21.22
N GLY A 274 -3.63 1.54 -21.05
CA GLY A 274 -4.82 0.82 -20.58
C GLY A 274 -5.07 0.89 -19.07
N GLN A 275 -4.13 1.44 -18.29
CA GLN A 275 -4.33 1.82 -16.89
C GLN A 275 -4.79 3.27 -16.78
N ASN A 276 -5.60 3.57 -15.77
CA ASN A 276 -6.03 4.93 -15.45
C ASN A 276 -5.15 5.59 -14.37
N SER A 277 -4.24 4.83 -13.76
CA SER A 277 -3.22 5.31 -12.82
C SER A 277 -2.35 6.39 -13.45
N GLN A 278 -2.00 7.39 -12.64
CA GLN A 278 -1.20 8.53 -13.08
C GLN A 278 -0.13 8.82 -12.04
N GLU A 279 1.04 9.27 -12.51
CA GLU A 279 2.15 9.71 -11.64
C GLU A 279 1.78 10.89 -10.73
N ARG A 280 0.60 11.52 -10.90
CA ARG A 280 0.10 12.58 -10.02
C ARG A 280 -1.24 12.18 -9.41
N GLY A 281 -1.40 12.42 -8.12
CA GLY A 281 -2.60 12.05 -7.37
C GLY A 281 -2.57 10.59 -6.88
N ALA A 282 -3.52 10.27 -6.00
CA ALA A 282 -3.69 8.91 -5.47
C ALA A 282 -4.59 8.07 -6.38
N THR A 283 -4.23 6.83 -6.65
CA THR A 283 -5.14 5.87 -7.28
C THR A 283 -5.81 5.01 -6.21
N ILE A 284 -7.13 4.89 -6.24
CA ILE A 284 -7.85 3.89 -5.43
C ILE A 284 -8.08 2.66 -6.32
N ALA A 285 -7.49 1.53 -5.97
CA ALA A 285 -7.68 0.29 -6.71
C ALA A 285 -9.08 -0.28 -6.43
N MET A 286 -9.81 -0.61 -7.49
CA MET A 286 -11.14 -1.23 -7.38
C MET A 286 -11.04 -2.75 -7.33
N ALA A 287 -10.02 -3.33 -7.96
CA ALA A 287 -9.74 -4.76 -7.98
C ALA A 287 -8.27 -5.02 -8.33
N ASP A 288 -7.77 -6.17 -7.91
CA ASP A 288 -6.47 -6.72 -8.31
C ASP A 288 -6.61 -8.17 -8.85
N SER A 289 -5.52 -8.94 -8.93
CA SER A 289 -5.55 -10.33 -9.39
C SER A 289 -6.32 -11.29 -8.47
N THR A 290 -6.56 -10.90 -7.22
CA THR A 290 -7.31 -11.69 -6.23
C THR A 290 -8.81 -11.42 -6.27
N GLY A 291 -9.21 -10.27 -6.82
CA GLY A 291 -10.62 -9.90 -7.00
C GLY A 291 -10.91 -8.45 -6.65
N PRO A 292 -12.20 -8.08 -6.50
CA PRO A 292 -12.59 -6.74 -6.10
C PRO A 292 -12.26 -6.46 -4.63
N PHE A 293 -11.79 -5.24 -4.36
CA PHE A 293 -11.67 -4.73 -2.99
C PHE A 293 -13.04 -4.40 -2.39
N ASP A 294 -13.10 -4.18 -1.07
CA ASP A 294 -14.36 -3.87 -0.40
C ASP A 294 -15.00 -2.60 -0.99
N PHE A 295 -16.24 -2.75 -1.46
CA PHE A 295 -16.96 -1.68 -2.13
C PHE A 295 -17.17 -0.45 -1.23
N HIS A 296 -17.41 -0.65 0.05
CA HIS A 296 -17.74 0.44 0.97
C HIS A 296 -16.48 1.18 1.41
N LEU A 297 -15.39 0.46 1.67
CA LEU A 297 -14.10 1.04 2.04
C LEU A 297 -13.49 1.82 0.88
N THR A 298 -13.47 1.26 -0.33
CA THR A 298 -13.00 1.99 -1.54
C THR A 298 -13.79 3.26 -1.79
N HIS A 299 -15.12 3.24 -1.65
CA HIS A 299 -15.95 4.44 -1.81
C HIS A 299 -15.81 5.45 -0.66
N HIS A 300 -15.54 4.98 0.55
CA HIS A 300 -15.21 5.85 1.67
C HIS A 300 -13.92 6.63 1.41
N LEU A 301 -12.86 5.95 0.95
CA LEU A 301 -11.61 6.59 0.54
C LEU A 301 -11.82 7.63 -0.56
N LEU A 302 -12.60 7.29 -1.59
CA LEU A 302 -12.95 8.23 -2.66
C LEU A 302 -13.72 9.46 -2.15
N ASN A 303 -14.62 9.27 -1.19
CA ASN A 303 -15.34 10.38 -0.55
C ASN A 303 -14.41 11.24 0.31
N LEU A 304 -13.43 10.64 0.99
CA LEU A 304 -12.39 11.38 1.71
C LEU A 304 -11.54 12.21 0.74
N CYS A 305 -11.15 11.65 -0.42
CA CYS A 305 -10.44 12.42 -1.42
C CYS A 305 -11.24 13.63 -1.90
N LYS A 306 -12.53 13.45 -2.22
CA LYS A 306 -13.41 14.54 -2.65
C LYS A 306 -13.58 15.62 -1.58
N LYS A 307 -13.82 15.23 -0.33
CA LYS A 307 -14.03 16.16 0.80
C LYS A 307 -12.79 16.98 1.13
N ASN A 308 -11.61 16.41 0.92
CA ASN A 308 -10.33 17.03 1.26
C ASN A 308 -9.59 17.59 0.03
N GLU A 309 -10.24 17.64 -1.14
CA GLU A 309 -9.63 18.13 -2.39
C GLU A 309 -8.28 17.45 -2.69
N ILE A 310 -8.26 16.13 -2.59
CA ILE A 310 -7.11 15.29 -2.92
C ILE A 310 -7.28 14.81 -4.36
N ALA A 311 -6.30 15.08 -5.21
CA ALA A 311 -6.27 14.59 -6.59
C ALA A 311 -6.27 13.06 -6.58
N HIS A 312 -7.22 12.45 -7.30
CA HIS A 312 -7.36 11.00 -7.29
C HIS A 312 -8.06 10.45 -8.53
N GLN A 313 -7.86 9.15 -8.73
CA GLN A 313 -8.46 8.35 -9.79
C GLN A 313 -8.81 6.94 -9.26
N ARG A 314 -9.47 6.15 -10.11
CA ARG A 314 -9.77 4.73 -9.86
C ARG A 314 -9.06 3.88 -10.90
N ASP A 315 -8.66 2.67 -10.53
CA ASP A 315 -8.09 1.72 -11.49
C ASP A 315 -8.35 0.24 -11.15
N ILE A 316 -7.99 -0.67 -12.06
CA ILE A 316 -8.08 -2.13 -11.89
C ILE A 316 -6.77 -2.81 -12.32
N PHE A 317 -6.12 -3.53 -11.42
CA PHE A 317 -4.79 -4.11 -11.65
C PHE A 317 -4.82 -5.65 -11.80
N LYS A 318 -5.03 -6.12 -13.04
CA LYS A 318 -5.28 -7.56 -13.32
C LYS A 318 -4.18 -8.55 -12.90
N TYR A 319 -2.92 -8.12 -12.88
CA TYR A 319 -1.75 -8.97 -12.62
C TYR A 319 -1.01 -8.58 -11.34
N TYR A 320 -1.71 -7.88 -10.46
CA TYR A 320 -1.16 -7.27 -9.26
C TYR A 320 -1.64 -8.01 -8.03
N ARG A 321 -0.81 -8.10 -7.01
CA ARG A 321 -1.16 -8.63 -5.70
C ARG A 321 -0.49 -7.73 -4.67
N CYS A 322 -1.15 -7.51 -3.54
CA CYS A 322 -0.61 -6.70 -2.44
C CYS A 322 -0.77 -7.43 -1.11
N ASP A 323 -0.25 -6.81 -0.04
CA ASP A 323 -0.36 -7.26 1.34
C ASP A 323 -1.78 -7.64 1.78
N SER A 324 -2.81 -6.94 1.28
CA SER A 324 -4.22 -7.25 1.59
C SER A 324 -4.60 -8.69 1.23
N ALA A 325 -4.07 -9.23 0.13
CA ALA A 325 -4.33 -10.61 -0.27
C ALA A 325 -3.79 -11.60 0.77
N SER A 326 -2.54 -11.41 1.20
CA SER A 326 -1.90 -12.28 2.19
C SER A 326 -2.58 -12.23 3.56
N ALA A 327 -3.16 -11.08 3.93
CA ALA A 327 -3.96 -10.94 5.14
C ALA A 327 -5.26 -11.78 5.06
N LEU A 328 -5.98 -11.73 3.94
CA LEU A 328 -7.21 -12.51 3.74
C LEU A 328 -6.92 -14.02 3.67
N GLU A 329 -5.88 -14.42 2.94
CA GLU A 329 -5.44 -15.82 2.82
C GLU A 329 -5.03 -16.43 4.18
N ALA A 330 -4.54 -15.60 5.11
CA ALA A 330 -4.24 -16.01 6.48
C ALA A 330 -5.50 -16.26 7.34
N GLY A 331 -6.69 -15.98 6.82
CA GLY A 331 -7.98 -16.22 7.48
C GLY A 331 -8.55 -15.02 8.25
N ASN A 332 -8.06 -13.81 7.99
CA ASN A 332 -8.60 -12.59 8.60
C ASN A 332 -9.94 -12.20 7.94
N ASP A 333 -10.99 -12.00 8.75
CA ASP A 333 -12.30 -11.51 8.30
C ASP A 333 -12.36 -9.98 8.41
N ILE A 334 -11.80 -9.31 7.39
CA ILE A 334 -11.57 -7.86 7.38
C ILE A 334 -11.99 -7.25 6.05
N ARG A 335 -12.24 -5.95 6.05
CA ARG A 335 -12.45 -5.19 4.81
C ARG A 335 -11.12 -4.64 4.33
N THR A 336 -10.78 -4.94 3.09
CA THR A 336 -9.53 -4.50 2.47
C THR A 336 -9.76 -3.46 1.38
N ALA A 337 -8.82 -2.54 1.24
CA ALA A 337 -8.71 -1.64 0.10
C ALA A 337 -7.24 -1.36 -0.20
N LEU A 338 -6.97 -0.95 -1.43
CA LEU A 338 -5.64 -0.58 -1.89
C LEU A 338 -5.63 0.87 -2.39
N VAL A 339 -4.72 1.66 -1.83
CA VAL A 339 -4.39 3.02 -2.25
C VAL A 339 -3.01 2.97 -2.87
N THR A 340 -2.84 3.57 -4.04
CA THR A 340 -1.53 3.58 -4.70
C THR A 340 -1.05 4.97 -5.11
N PHE A 341 0.27 5.14 -5.10
CA PHE A 341 0.94 6.23 -5.78
C PHE A 341 1.29 5.81 -7.21
N GLY A 342 1.17 6.72 -8.17
CA GLY A 342 1.52 6.38 -9.55
C GLY A 342 3.00 6.04 -9.71
N LEU A 343 3.29 4.90 -10.33
CA LEU A 343 4.65 4.41 -10.57
C LEU A 343 4.81 3.95 -12.02
N ASP A 344 5.77 4.52 -12.74
CA ASP A 344 6.17 4.04 -14.06
C ASP A 344 7.23 2.94 -13.92
N ALA A 345 7.17 1.93 -14.81
CA ALA A 345 8.15 0.86 -14.93
C ALA A 345 8.51 0.11 -13.61
N SER A 346 7.50 -0.14 -12.76
CA SER A 346 7.62 -0.95 -11.53
C SER A 346 8.39 -2.26 -11.77
N HIS A 347 9.16 -2.67 -10.76
CA HIS A 347 10.08 -3.82 -10.79
C HIS A 347 11.24 -3.66 -11.80
N GLY A 348 11.44 -2.43 -12.27
CA GLY A 348 12.46 -2.05 -13.22
C GLY A 348 13.29 -0.88 -12.74
N TYR A 349 13.40 0.16 -13.56
CA TYR A 349 13.95 1.46 -13.16
C TYR A 349 12.78 2.43 -13.11
N GLU A 350 12.39 2.78 -11.90
CA GLU A 350 11.04 3.26 -11.62
C GLU A 350 11.01 4.77 -11.51
N ARG A 351 9.85 5.37 -11.79
CA ARG A 351 9.64 6.81 -11.64
C ARG A 351 8.28 7.12 -11.02
N THR A 352 8.28 8.04 -10.06
CA THR A 352 7.07 8.61 -9.46
C THR A 352 7.20 10.13 -9.34
N HIS A 353 6.17 10.78 -8.80
CA HIS A 353 6.15 12.22 -8.55
C HIS A 353 5.69 12.52 -7.12
N LEU A 354 6.28 13.55 -6.51
CA LEU A 354 5.98 14.01 -5.16
C LEU A 354 4.49 14.29 -4.91
N ASP A 355 3.79 14.89 -5.88
CA ASP A 355 2.32 15.05 -5.86
C ASP A 355 1.55 13.76 -5.57
N ALA A 356 1.92 12.61 -6.15
CA ALA A 356 1.24 11.35 -5.87
C ALA A 356 1.50 10.91 -4.42
N LEU A 357 2.75 10.95 -3.97
CA LEU A 357 3.13 10.61 -2.59
C LEU A 357 2.43 11.52 -1.58
N THR A 358 2.34 12.82 -1.89
CA THR A 358 1.64 13.82 -1.07
C THR A 358 0.13 13.57 -1.05
N ALA A 359 -0.47 13.24 -2.20
CA ALA A 359 -1.89 12.90 -2.27
C ALA A 359 -2.23 11.64 -1.45
N VAL A 360 -1.40 10.59 -1.55
CA VAL A 360 -1.55 9.38 -0.73
C VAL A 360 -1.36 9.73 0.75
N THR A 361 -0.33 10.49 1.12
CA THR A 361 -0.09 10.92 2.51
C THR A 361 -1.31 11.66 3.09
N ARG A 362 -1.85 12.63 2.34
CA ARG A 362 -3.07 13.37 2.73
C ARG A 362 -4.28 12.44 2.90
N LEU A 363 -4.43 11.45 2.01
CA LEU A 363 -5.52 10.48 2.11
C LEU A 363 -5.37 9.60 3.36
N ILE A 364 -4.15 9.15 3.67
CA ILE A 364 -3.87 8.34 4.86
C ILE A 364 -4.17 9.13 6.14
N ILE A 365 -3.75 10.39 6.21
CA ILE A 365 -4.09 11.30 7.31
C ILE A 365 -5.61 11.48 7.44
N ALA A 366 -6.32 11.69 6.33
CA ALA A 366 -7.78 11.83 6.34
C ALA A 366 -8.49 10.52 6.71
N TYR A 367 -7.95 9.38 6.28
CA TYR A 367 -8.48 8.06 6.59
C TYR A 367 -8.31 7.73 8.06
N ALA A 368 -7.12 7.92 8.65
CA ALA A 368 -6.87 7.68 10.06
C ALA A 368 -7.82 8.48 10.97
N GLN A 369 -8.14 9.72 10.60
CA GLN A 369 -9.08 10.59 11.32
C GLN A 369 -10.56 10.27 11.06
N SER A 370 -10.87 9.46 10.06
CA SER A 370 -12.25 9.12 9.71
C SER A 370 -12.80 8.05 10.67
N PRO A 371 -14.11 8.04 10.95
CA PRO A 371 -14.72 6.91 11.63
C PRO A 371 -14.60 5.61 10.81
N LEU A 372 -14.71 4.44 11.46
CA LEU A 372 -14.87 3.18 10.74
C LEU A 372 -16.13 3.23 9.86
N ILE A 373 -16.10 2.61 8.68
CA ILE A 373 -17.23 2.58 7.75
C ILE A 373 -18.47 1.92 8.36
N TYR A 374 -18.28 1.02 9.34
CA TYR A 374 -19.37 0.38 10.09
C TYR A 374 -19.16 0.37 11.60
N LYS A 375 -19.47 1.49 12.25
CA LYS A 375 -19.45 1.62 13.74
C LYS A 375 -20.28 0.57 14.50
N LYS A 376 -21.26 -0.08 13.85
CA LYS A 376 -22.14 -1.09 14.46
C LYS A 376 -21.55 -2.50 14.42
N GLN A 377 -20.57 -2.77 13.55
CA GLN A 377 -19.88 -4.07 13.46
C GLN A 377 -18.79 -4.18 14.55
N LYS A 378 -19.15 -3.97 15.81
CA LYS A 378 -18.21 -4.06 16.96
C LYS A 378 -17.87 -5.48 17.38
N LYS A 379 -18.54 -6.47 16.79
CA LYS A 379 -18.37 -7.89 17.11
C LYS A 379 -17.96 -8.61 15.84
N VAL A 380 -16.98 -9.51 15.97
CA VAL A 380 -16.52 -10.40 14.90
C VAL A 380 -17.69 -11.18 14.29
N LEU A 381 -18.58 -11.70 15.13
CA LEU A 381 -19.84 -12.31 14.68
C LEU A 381 -21.01 -11.40 15.01
N THR A 382 -21.76 -11.00 14.00
CA THR A 382 -22.85 -10.04 14.14
C THR A 382 -24.15 -10.49 13.49
N SER A 383 -25.23 -9.72 13.69
CA SER A 383 -26.54 -9.99 13.10
C SER A 383 -26.76 -9.16 11.83
N ILE A 384 -27.76 -9.52 11.02
CA ILE A 384 -28.15 -8.75 9.83
C ILE A 384 -28.46 -7.26 10.15
N LYS A 385 -28.85 -6.93 11.39
CA LYS A 385 -29.14 -5.55 11.83
C LYS A 385 -27.90 -4.65 11.86
N ASP A 386 -26.73 -5.25 11.96
CA ASP A 386 -25.44 -4.57 12.04
C ASP A 386 -24.63 -4.74 10.75
N PHE A 387 -25.11 -5.56 9.80
CA PHE A 387 -24.55 -5.71 8.47
C PHE A 387 -24.91 -4.49 7.61
N PRO A 388 -24.07 -4.10 6.63
CA PRO A 388 -24.37 -2.97 5.76
C PRO A 388 -25.71 -3.11 5.05
N GLU A 389 -26.53 -2.06 5.12
CA GLU A 389 -27.70 -1.94 4.25
C GLU A 389 -27.23 -1.67 2.81
N VAL A 390 -27.94 -2.25 1.84
CA VAL A 390 -27.72 -1.98 0.42
C VAL A 390 -27.95 -0.48 0.18
N ARG A 391 -27.12 0.16 -0.65
CA ARG A 391 -27.41 1.53 -1.07
C ARG A 391 -28.80 1.57 -1.69
N VAL A 392 -29.60 2.55 -1.29
CA VAL A 392 -30.73 3.01 -2.11
C VAL A 392 -30.11 3.71 -3.31
N THR A 393 -29.70 2.92 -4.30
CA THR A 393 -29.55 3.41 -5.66
C THR A 393 -30.96 3.43 -6.22
N ASP A 394 -31.37 4.52 -6.89
CA ASP A 394 -32.64 4.57 -7.65
C ASP A 394 -32.58 3.65 -8.89
N VAL A 395 -32.07 2.43 -8.72
CA VAL A 395 -32.20 1.32 -9.64
C VAL A 395 -33.33 0.48 -9.05
N GLU A 396 -34.55 0.87 -9.40
CA GLU A 396 -35.71 -0.01 -9.27
C GLU A 396 -35.32 -1.39 -9.80
N LEU A 397 -35.28 -2.39 -8.92
CA LEU A 397 -35.63 -3.81 -9.15
C LEU A 397 -35.23 -4.66 -7.94
N THR A 398 -35.83 -4.39 -6.78
CA THR A 398 -36.39 -5.46 -5.93
C THR A 398 -37.37 -4.83 -4.96
N GLN A 399 -38.63 -4.70 -5.39
CA GLN A 399 -39.72 -4.64 -4.43
C GLN A 399 -39.74 -6.00 -3.71
N LEU A 400 -39.18 -6.05 -2.51
CA LEU A 400 -39.67 -6.99 -1.50
C LEU A 400 -40.78 -6.25 -0.77
N GLU A 401 -41.99 -6.24 -1.36
CA GLU A 401 -43.18 -5.96 -0.58
C GLU A 401 -43.41 -7.13 0.38
N GLN A 402 -43.25 -6.88 1.68
CA GLN A 402 -43.95 -7.63 2.72
C GLN A 402 -44.60 -6.66 3.70
N THR A 403 -45.82 -6.26 3.39
CA THR A 403 -46.85 -5.67 4.28
C THR A 403 -48.14 -5.68 3.46
N GLU A 404 -49.28 -6.29 3.78
CA GLU A 404 -49.87 -6.80 5.01
C GLU A 404 -50.82 -7.96 4.65
N SER A 405 -51.13 -8.81 5.63
CA SER A 405 -52.18 -9.84 5.55
C SER A 405 -53.54 -9.20 5.25
N THR A 406 -54.00 -9.26 4.00
CA THR A 406 -55.42 -9.11 3.67
C THR A 406 -56.07 -10.47 3.62
N ALA A 407 -56.98 -10.72 4.57
CA ALA A 407 -57.81 -11.91 4.66
C ALA A 407 -58.47 -12.23 3.30
N GLN A 408 -58.40 -13.51 2.90
CA GLN A 408 -59.09 -14.02 1.71
C GLN A 408 -60.61 -13.87 1.90
N VAL A 409 -61.24 -13.11 1.01
CA VAL A 409 -62.70 -13.17 0.79
C VAL A 409 -62.97 -14.42 -0.06
N PRO A 410 -63.88 -15.33 0.32
CA PRO A 410 -64.17 -16.51 -0.46
C PRO A 410 -64.91 -16.13 -1.77
N PRO A 411 -64.68 -16.87 -2.86
CA PRO A 411 -65.27 -16.57 -4.16
C PRO A 411 -66.80 -16.82 -4.16
N PRO A 412 -67.58 -16.04 -4.92
CA PRO A 412 -69.03 -16.23 -5.03
C PRO A 412 -69.38 -17.53 -5.77
N GLU A 413 -70.47 -18.17 -5.31
CA GLU A 413 -71.02 -19.42 -5.87
C GLU A 413 -71.32 -19.31 -7.37
N ARG A 414 -70.92 -20.35 -8.12
CA ARG A 414 -71.27 -20.50 -9.54
C ARG A 414 -72.77 -20.78 -9.70
N LEU A 415 -73.47 -19.89 -10.40
CA LEU A 415 -74.77 -20.19 -10.98
C LEU A 415 -74.60 -21.17 -12.16
N ALA A 416 -75.31 -22.29 -12.09
CA ALA A 416 -75.33 -23.35 -13.10
C ALA A 416 -75.88 -22.88 -14.46
N PRO A 417 -75.45 -23.49 -15.59
CA PRO A 417 -75.85 -23.05 -16.92
C PRO A 417 -77.30 -23.47 -17.23
N LYS A 418 -78.11 -22.51 -17.68
CA LYS A 418 -79.40 -22.80 -18.34
C LYS A 418 -79.15 -23.10 -19.81
N ALA A 419 -79.59 -24.27 -20.24
CA ALA A 419 -79.61 -24.72 -21.62
C ALA A 419 -80.52 -23.86 -22.52
N LYS A 420 -80.03 -23.50 -23.70
CA LYS A 420 -80.62 -23.87 -25.00
C LYS A 420 -79.65 -23.57 -26.13
#